data_AF-A0A1I3T3S4-F1
#
_entry.id   AF-A0A1I3T3S4-F1
#
_cell.length_a   1.000
_cell.length_b   1.000
_cell.length_c   1.000
_cell.angle_alpha   90.00
_cell.angle_beta   90.00
_cell.angle_gamma   90.00
#
_symmetry.space_group_name_H-M   'P 1'
#
loop_
_entity.id
_entity.type
_entity.pdbx_description
1 polymer ?
#
loop_
_entity_poly.entity_id
_entity_poly.type
_entity_poly.pdbx_seq_one_letter_code
_entity_poly.pdbx_strand_id
1 'polypeptide(L)'
;MFKRVSHNIHRVAVVALLTVALVATAFAHRLPSPSDLAIEAYVIAGGDISDLCGGSGSGGQTTHSDCQACHIIGSVLLPDHLPSRVEADYIFVATVIAPQERRAIRAVLDPARGVRAPPLA
;
A
#
# COMPACT_ATOMS: atom_id res chain seq x y z
N MET A 1 57.44 4.68 -25.70
CA MET A 1 57.30 4.23 -24.30
C MET A 1 55.99 4.68 -23.65
N PHE A 2 55.64 5.97 -23.70
CA PHE A 2 54.42 6.54 -23.10
C PHE A 2 53.08 5.91 -23.51
N LYS A 3 52.88 5.56 -24.80
CA LYS A 3 51.65 4.86 -25.26
C LYS A 3 51.45 3.46 -24.65
N ARG A 4 52.53 2.71 -24.39
CA ARG A 4 52.43 1.39 -23.71
C ARG A 4 52.10 1.55 -22.23
N VAL A 5 52.67 2.55 -21.57
CA VAL A 5 52.41 2.84 -20.16
C VAL A 5 50.95 3.27 -19.96
N SER A 6 50.43 4.17 -20.81
CA SER A 6 49.02 4.57 -20.79
C SER A 6 48.08 3.38 -21.03
N HIS A 7 48.37 2.52 -22.01
CA HIS A 7 47.54 1.34 -22.29
C HIS A 7 47.49 0.35 -21.10
N ASN A 8 48.63 0.15 -20.42
CA ASN A 8 48.68 -0.71 -19.24
C ASN A 8 47.93 -0.10 -18.05
N ILE A 9 48.01 1.23 -17.85
CA ILE A 9 47.24 1.94 -16.80
C ILE A 9 45.74 1.80 -17.06
N HIS A 10 45.28 1.97 -18.29
CA HIS A 10 43.87 1.79 -18.63
C HIS A 10 43.38 0.37 -18.35
N ARG A 11 44.17 -0.65 -18.68
CA ARG A 11 43.83 -2.05 -18.38
C ARG A 11 43.71 -2.31 -16.88
N VAL A 12 44.67 -1.82 -16.08
CA VAL A 12 44.63 -1.95 -14.62
C VAL A 12 43.42 -1.21 -14.04
N ALA A 13 43.11 -0.01 -14.53
CA ALA A 13 41.96 0.77 -14.09
C ALA A 13 40.62 0.07 -14.39
N VAL A 14 40.47 -0.53 -15.57
CA VAL A 14 39.28 -1.30 -15.94
C VAL A 14 39.11 -2.54 -15.06
N VAL A 15 40.19 -3.28 -14.82
CA VAL A 15 40.15 -4.45 -13.92
C VAL A 15 39.77 -4.02 -12.51
N ALA A 16 40.36 -2.94 -12.00
CA ALA A 16 40.03 -2.40 -10.68
C ALA A 16 38.54 -2.00 -10.58
N LEU A 17 38.01 -1.27 -11.57
CA LEU A 17 36.60 -0.92 -11.62
C LEU A 17 35.68 -2.14 -11.66
N LEU A 18 36.01 -3.15 -12.46
CA LEU A 18 35.23 -4.39 -12.52
C LEU A 18 35.26 -5.15 -11.18
N THR A 19 36.41 -5.20 -10.50
CA THR A 19 36.49 -5.83 -9.18
C THR A 19 35.65 -5.10 -8.14
N VAL A 20 35.68 -3.75 -8.13
CA VAL A 20 34.85 -2.95 -7.23
C VAL A 20 33.36 -3.15 -7.54
N ALA A 21 32.97 -3.18 -8.82
CA ALA A 21 31.60 -3.45 -9.22
C ALA A 21 31.12 -4.84 -8.77
N LEU A 22 31.92 -5.89 -8.99
CA LEU A 22 31.57 -7.24 -8.54
C LEU A 22 31.44 -7.32 -7.02
N VAL A 23 32.36 -6.70 -6.28
CA VAL A 23 32.28 -6.65 -4.81
C VAL A 23 31.02 -5.91 -4.38
N ALA A 24 30.68 -4.79 -5.01
CA ALA A 24 29.45 -4.06 -4.72
C ALA A 24 28.19 -4.89 -4.98
N THR A 25 28.18 -5.77 -6.00
CA THR A 25 27.04 -6.67 -6.24
C THR A 25 26.82 -7.68 -5.11
N ALA A 26 27.88 -8.10 -4.40
CA ALA A 26 27.75 -8.99 -3.25
C ALA A 26 27.06 -8.29 -2.05
N PHE A 27 27.11 -6.96 -1.98
CA PHE A 27 26.39 -6.15 -0.99
C PHE A 27 24.99 -5.73 -1.47
N ALA A 28 24.63 -5.99 -2.73
CA ALA A 28 23.31 -5.69 -3.27
C ALA A 28 22.27 -6.77 -2.93
N HIS A 29 22.66 -7.85 -2.25
CA HIS A 29 21.70 -8.80 -1.68
C HIS A 29 20.88 -8.11 -0.58
N ARG A 30 19.61 -7.83 -0.88
CA ARG A 30 18.62 -7.44 0.13
C ARG A 30 18.52 -8.58 1.15
N LEU A 31 18.68 -8.26 2.45
CA LEU A 31 18.41 -9.25 3.49
C LEU A 31 16.95 -9.72 3.35
N PRO A 32 16.67 -11.02 3.52
CA PRO A 32 15.30 -11.52 3.50
C PRO A 32 14.51 -10.75 4.55
N SER A 33 13.50 -10.04 4.06
CA SER A 33 12.55 -9.33 4.88
C SER A 33 11.55 -10.32 5.48
N PRO A 34 10.82 -9.92 6.54
CA PRO A 34 9.79 -10.78 7.13
C PRO A 34 8.74 -11.26 6.12
N SER A 35 8.46 -10.49 5.06
CA SER A 35 7.58 -10.90 3.97
C SER A 35 8.18 -11.99 3.11
N ASP A 36 9.51 -12.01 2.90
CA ASP A 36 10.16 -13.05 2.10
C ASP A 36 10.09 -14.39 2.82
N LEU A 37 10.27 -14.39 4.15
CA LEU A 37 10.10 -15.57 5.01
C LEU A 37 8.65 -16.08 5.00
N ALA A 38 7.67 -15.18 4.94
CA ALA A 38 6.26 -15.55 4.86
C ALA A 38 5.90 -16.21 3.50
N ILE A 39 6.47 -15.70 2.40
CA ILE A 39 6.32 -16.31 1.07
C ILE A 39 6.99 -17.68 1.04
N GLU A 40 8.19 -17.80 1.60
CA GLU A 40 8.90 -19.09 1.72
C GLU A 40 8.09 -20.11 2.53
N ALA A 41 7.52 -19.71 3.67
CA ALA A 41 6.67 -20.57 4.49
C ALA A 41 5.41 -21.03 3.75
N TYR A 42 4.80 -20.16 2.94
CA TYR A 42 3.65 -20.50 2.10
C TYR A 42 4.00 -21.56 1.04
N VAL A 43 5.16 -21.42 0.39
CA VAL A 43 5.64 -22.40 -0.60
C VAL A 43 5.97 -23.74 0.07
N ILE A 44 6.61 -23.73 1.23
CA ILE A 44 6.90 -24.95 2.01
C ILE A 44 5.61 -25.66 2.46
N ALA A 45 4.56 -24.89 2.76
CA ALA A 45 3.24 -25.43 3.08
C ALA A 45 2.51 -26.05 1.86
N GLY A 46 3.13 -26.02 0.67
CA GLY A 46 2.61 -26.59 -0.57
C GLY A 46 1.82 -25.60 -1.43
N GLY A 47 1.87 -24.31 -1.12
CA GLY A 47 1.29 -23.25 -1.96
C GLY A 47 2.11 -23.00 -3.22
N ASP A 48 1.44 -22.65 -4.32
CA ASP A 48 2.12 -22.23 -5.55
C ASP A 48 2.14 -20.69 -5.64
N ILE A 49 3.31 -20.13 -5.97
CA ILE A 49 3.44 -18.68 -6.22
C ILE A 49 2.52 -18.24 -7.37
N SER A 50 2.21 -19.14 -8.29
CA SER A 50 1.25 -18.89 -9.37
C SER A 50 -0.17 -18.59 -8.86
N ASP A 51 -0.55 -19.07 -7.68
CA ASP A 51 -1.82 -18.76 -7.05
C ASP A 51 -1.87 -17.30 -6.54
N LEU A 52 -0.71 -16.71 -6.25
CA LEU A 52 -0.59 -15.32 -5.77
C LEU A 52 -0.43 -14.31 -6.90
N CYS A 53 0.30 -14.68 -7.96
CA CYS A 53 0.66 -13.78 -9.06
C CYS A 53 0.06 -14.14 -10.42
N GLY A 54 -0.73 -15.21 -10.51
CA GLY A 54 -1.23 -15.74 -11.78
C GLY A 54 -0.19 -16.61 -12.49
N GLY A 55 -0.62 -17.77 -13.00
CA GLY A 55 0.23 -18.65 -13.80
C GLY A 55 0.72 -18.01 -15.09
N SER A 56 1.90 -18.42 -15.54
CA SER A 56 2.57 -17.96 -16.77
C SER A 56 1.79 -18.37 -18.03
N GLY A 57 0.73 -17.62 -18.33
CA GLY A 57 -0.04 -17.73 -19.56
C GLY A 57 0.79 -17.33 -20.78
N SER A 58 1.25 -18.33 -21.53
CA SER A 58 1.58 -18.32 -22.97
C SER A 58 2.28 -17.10 -23.61
N GLY A 59 3.27 -16.50 -22.96
CA GLY A 59 4.07 -15.46 -23.61
C GLY A 59 5.27 -15.12 -22.77
N GLY A 60 6.42 -15.71 -23.08
CA GLY A 60 7.62 -15.66 -22.26
C GLY A 60 8.03 -14.24 -21.86
N GLN A 61 7.71 -13.86 -20.63
CA GLN A 61 8.52 -13.08 -19.71
C GLN A 61 7.80 -13.10 -18.37
N THR A 62 8.37 -13.81 -17.40
CA THR A 62 7.96 -13.73 -15.98
C THR A 62 8.48 -12.42 -15.40
N THR A 63 8.04 -11.29 -15.96
CA THR A 63 8.20 -10.01 -15.28
C THR A 63 7.06 -9.96 -14.28
N HIS A 64 7.37 -10.12 -12.99
CA HIS A 64 6.44 -9.87 -11.89
C HIS A 64 5.92 -8.40 -11.85
N SER A 65 6.18 -7.60 -12.90
CA SER A 65 5.69 -6.24 -13.10
C SER A 65 4.18 -6.14 -13.06
N ASP A 66 3.49 -7.19 -13.53
CA ASP A 66 2.03 -7.18 -13.70
C ASP A 66 1.32 -7.89 -12.53
N CYS A 67 2.07 -8.43 -11.56
CA CYS A 67 1.50 -9.03 -10.36
C CYS A 67 1.02 -7.93 -9.41
N GLN A 68 -0.30 -7.81 -9.22
CA GLN A 68 -0.88 -6.76 -8.40
C GLN A 68 -0.43 -6.82 -6.93
N ALA A 69 -0.13 -8.03 -6.41
CA ALA A 69 0.47 -8.21 -5.09
C ALA A 69 1.91 -7.65 -5.03
N CYS A 70 2.75 -7.94 -6.03
CA CYS A 70 4.10 -7.39 -6.14
C CYS A 70 4.09 -5.87 -6.41
N HIS A 71 3.10 -5.36 -7.14
CA HIS A 71 2.92 -3.92 -7.39
C HIS A 71 2.58 -3.15 -6.11
N ILE A 72 1.71 -3.69 -5.25
CA ILE A 72 1.40 -3.08 -3.94
C ILE A 72 2.69 -2.93 -3.11
N ILE A 73 3.47 -4.02 -3.00
CA ILE A 73 4.75 -3.98 -2.27
C ILE A 73 5.76 -3.06 -2.95
N GLY A 74 5.82 -3.08 -4.29
CA GLY A 74 6.65 -2.21 -5.10
C GLY A 74 6.39 -0.73 -4.76
N SER A 75 5.13 -0.31 -4.72
CA SER A 75 4.75 1.07 -4.37
C SER A 75 5.06 1.48 -2.92
N VAL A 76 5.21 0.53 -2.01
CA VAL A 76 5.51 0.76 -0.58
C VAL A 76 7.02 0.75 -0.31
N LEU A 77 7.81 0.03 -1.13
CA LEU A 77 9.27 -0.03 -1.02
C LEU A 77 10.01 1.06 -1.81
N LEU A 78 9.27 1.98 -2.46
CA LEU A 78 9.85 3.25 -2.88
C LEU A 78 10.52 3.87 -1.64
N PRO A 79 11.82 4.22 -1.68
CA PRO A 79 12.44 4.90 -0.55
C PRO A 79 11.57 6.11 -0.25
N ASP A 80 11.17 6.27 1.02
CA ASP A 80 10.34 7.38 1.49
C ASP A 80 10.72 8.61 0.69
N HIS A 81 9.82 9.07 -0.19
CA HIS A 81 9.99 10.40 -0.75
C HIS A 81 10.14 11.29 0.47
N LEU A 82 11.32 11.92 0.64
CA LEU A 82 11.55 12.94 1.64
C LEU A 82 10.26 13.75 1.67
N PRO A 83 9.53 13.79 2.82
CA PRO A 83 8.21 14.39 2.81
C PRO A 83 8.42 15.82 2.34
N SER A 84 8.05 16.10 1.08
CA SER A 84 7.87 17.44 0.62
C SER A 84 6.76 17.93 1.53
N ARG A 85 7.14 18.74 2.53
CA ARG A 85 6.19 19.35 3.45
C ARG A 85 5.27 20.23 2.62
N VAL A 86 4.23 19.62 2.07
CA VAL A 86 3.06 20.35 1.63
C VAL A 86 2.35 20.68 2.92
N GLU A 87 2.53 21.92 3.37
CA GLU A 87 1.75 22.50 4.45
C GLU A 87 0.29 22.46 3.99
N ALA A 88 -0.41 21.40 4.38
CA ALA A 88 -1.81 21.23 4.07
C ALA A 88 -2.58 22.21 4.95
N ASP A 89 -2.99 23.32 4.36
CA ASP A 89 -3.81 24.32 5.01
C ASP A 89 -5.22 23.74 5.19
N TYR A 90 -5.49 23.11 6.34
CA TYR A 90 -6.78 22.50 6.62
C TYR A 90 -7.77 23.57 7.08
N ILE A 91 -8.73 23.92 6.23
CA ILE A 91 -9.89 24.70 6.63
C ILE A 91 -10.97 23.73 7.14
N PHE A 92 -11.25 23.78 8.45
CA PHE A 92 -12.38 23.05 9.03
C PHE A 92 -13.69 23.75 8.65
N VAL A 93 -14.35 23.26 7.60
CA VAL A 93 -15.72 23.67 7.25
C VAL A 93 -16.70 22.73 7.94
N ALA A 94 -17.09 23.04 9.17
CA ALA A 94 -18.18 22.35 9.84
C ALA A 94 -19.52 22.92 9.34
N THR A 95 -20.28 22.13 8.59
CA THR A 95 -21.67 22.46 8.28
C THR A 95 -22.56 21.83 9.35
N VAL A 96 -23.22 22.64 10.17
CA VAL A 96 -24.19 22.13 11.15
C VAL A 96 -25.50 21.86 10.41
N ILE A 97 -25.73 20.61 10.05
CA ILE A 97 -27.03 20.17 9.53
C ILE A 97 -27.88 19.76 10.74
N ALA A 98 -28.71 20.69 11.21
CA ALA A 98 -29.68 20.37 12.26
C ALA A 98 -30.70 19.36 11.71
N PRO A 99 -30.94 18.21 12.36
CA PRO A 99 -31.98 17.30 11.96
C PRO A 99 -33.35 17.98 12.08
N GLN A 100 -34.12 18.02 11.01
CA GLN A 100 -35.53 18.42 11.11
C GLN A 100 -36.30 17.30 11.82
N GLU A 101 -36.64 17.52 13.08
CA GLU A 101 -37.59 16.66 13.78
C GLU A 101 -38.98 16.78 13.13
N ARG A 102 -39.36 15.79 12.32
CA ARG A 102 -40.75 15.60 11.91
C ARG A 102 -41.51 14.94 13.05
N ARG A 103 -41.85 15.72 14.08
CA ARG A 103 -42.75 15.27 15.14
C ARG A 103 -44.18 15.30 14.62
N ALA A 104 -44.85 14.14 14.61
CA ALA A 104 -46.29 14.09 14.39
C ALA A 104 -47.00 14.89 15.49
N ILE A 105 -47.74 15.92 15.13
CA ILE A 105 -48.57 16.68 16.07
C ILE A 105 -49.69 15.73 16.53
N ARG A 106 -49.52 15.13 17.71
CA ARG A 106 -50.61 14.40 18.36
C ARG A 106 -51.52 15.43 19.00
N ALA A 107 -52.82 15.38 18.71
CA ALA A 107 -53.80 16.16 19.45
C ALA A 107 -53.66 15.86 20.94
N VAL A 108 -53.50 16.91 21.75
CA VAL A 108 -53.44 16.78 23.21
C VAL A 108 -54.78 16.20 23.67
N LEU A 109 -54.74 15.01 24.26
CA LEU A 109 -55.92 14.41 24.88
C LEU A 109 -56.21 15.20 26.15
N ASP A 110 -57.23 16.07 26.10
CA ASP A 110 -57.73 16.80 27.25
C ASP A 110 -58.39 15.81 28.23
N PRO A 111 -57.81 15.57 29.43
CA PRO A 111 -58.38 14.64 30.40
C PRO A 111 -59.77 15.08 30.89
N ALA A 112 -60.11 16.38 30.78
CA ALA A 112 -61.41 16.90 31.16
C ALA A 112 -62.51 16.61 30.12
N ARG A 113 -62.14 16.23 28.89
CA ARG A 113 -63.05 15.85 27.79
C ARG A 113 -63.10 14.33 27.53
N GLY A 114 -62.60 13.53 28.47
CA GLY A 114 -62.75 12.08 28.39
C GLY A 114 -64.22 11.65 28.36
N VAL A 115 -64.52 10.56 27.65
CA VAL A 115 -65.86 9.96 27.59
C VAL A 115 -66.27 9.58 29.02
N ARG A 116 -67.25 10.30 29.59
CA ARG A 116 -67.86 9.93 30.88
C ARG A 116 -68.97 8.93 30.63
N ALA A 117 -69.04 7.89 31.46
CA ALA A 117 -70.15 6.96 31.46
C ALA A 117 -71.46 7.71 31.76
N PRO A 118 -72.60 7.29 31.16
CA PRO A 118 -73.89 7.92 31.42
C PRO A 118 -74.29 7.74 32.90
N PRO A 119 -75.03 8.71 33.49
CA PRO A 119 -75.49 8.59 34.87
C PRO A 119 -76.46 7.41 35.01
N LEU A 120 -76.31 6.66 36.10
CA LEU A 120 -77.23 5.60 36.48
C LEU A 120 -78.47 6.21 37.15
N ALA A 121 -79.64 5.75 36.75
CA ALA A 121 -80.93 6.10 37.35
C ALA A 121 -81.20 5.31 38.63
#